data_AF-A0A2I0HHP4-F1
#
_entry.id   AF-A0A2I0HHP4-F1
#
_cell.length_a   1.000
_cell.length_b   1.000
_cell.length_c   1.000
_cell.angle_alpha   90.00
_cell.angle_beta   90.00
_cell.angle_gamma   90.00
#
_symmetry.space_group_name_H-M   'P 1'
#
loop_
_entity.id
_entity.type
_entity.pdbx_description
1 polymer ?
#
loop_
_entity_poly.entity_id
_entity_poly.type
_entity_poly.pdbx_seq_one_letter_code
_entity_poly.pdbx_strand_id
1 'polypeptide(L)' 'MGVPFSEEEERNGVVEEIVKMCSLGSSRELEVNKTGRSFAGIENKSYFRKGEVGDW' A
#
# COMPACT_ATOMS: atom_id res chain seq x y z
N MET A 1 0.43 1.41 16.50
CA MET A 1 -1.00 1.06 16.40
C MET A 1 -1.54 0.96 17.82
N GLY A 2 -2.53 1.78 18.17
CA GLY A 2 -3.08 1.87 19.54
C GLY A 2 -4.46 2.54 19.58
N VAL A 3 -5.12 2.63 18.43
CA VAL A 3 -6.47 3.14 18.26
C VAL A 3 -7.22 2.03 17.55
N PRO A 4 -8.11 1.29 18.25
CA PRO A 4 -8.92 0.26 17.61
C PRO A 4 -9.94 0.91 16.68
N PHE A 5 -10.37 0.16 15.68
CA PHE A 5 -11.54 0.54 14.89
C PHE A 5 -12.78 0.50 15.78
N SER A 6 -13.69 1.44 15.58
CA SER A 6 -15.03 1.39 16.14
C SER A 6 -15.89 0.38 15.37
N GLU A 7 -16.93 -0.13 16.02
CA GLU A 7 -17.87 -1.04 15.34
C GLU A 7 -18.54 -0.37 14.12
N GLU A 8 -18.69 0.95 14.13
CA GLU A 8 -19.22 1.69 12.99
C GLU A 8 -18.26 1.68 11.81
N GLU A 9 -16.97 1.93 12.04
CA GLU A 9 -15.94 1.84 10.99
C GLU A 9 -15.84 0.43 10.42
N GLU A 10 -15.93 -0.60 11.26
CA GLU A 10 -15.95 -2.00 10.83
C GLU A 10 -17.19 -2.30 9.99
N ARG A 11 -18.40 -1.90 10.44
CA ARG A 11 -19.64 -2.08 9.67
C ARG A 11 -19.64 -1.31 8.36
N ASN A 12 -18.98 -0.15 8.32
CA ASN A 12 -18.86 0.68 7.13
C ASN A 12 -17.78 0.18 6.17
N GLY A 13 -17.03 -0.85 6.52
CA GLY A 13 -16.01 -1.46 5.66
C GLY A 13 -14.72 -0.65 5.56
N VAL A 14 -14.45 0.24 6.54
CA VAL A 14 -13.28 1.13 6.53
C VAL A 14 -11.98 0.31 6.52
N VAL A 15 -11.97 -0.85 7.18
CA VAL A 15 -10.81 -1.75 7.22
C VAL A 15 -10.48 -2.25 5.82
N GLU A 16 -11.48 -2.71 5.07
CA GLU A 16 -11.36 -3.20 3.71
C GLU A 16 -10.90 -2.09 2.76
N GLU A 17 -11.38 -0.86 2.94
CA GLU A 17 -10.93 0.30 2.17
C GLU A 17 -9.46 0.63 2.42
N ILE A 18 -9.01 0.58 3.69
CA ILE A 18 -7.60 0.77 4.05
C ILE A 18 -6.74 -0.34 3.45
N VAL A 19 -7.17 -1.60 3.58
CA VAL A 19 -6.46 -2.76 2.99
C VAL A 19 -6.35 -2.62 1.47
N LYS A 20 -7.42 -2.19 0.80
CA LYS A 20 -7.41 -1.95 -0.64
C LYS A 20 -6.47 -0.81 -1.01
N MET A 21 -6.53 0.32 -0.31
CA MET A 21 -5.66 1.48 -0.52
C MET A 21 -4.18 1.11 -0.36
N CYS A 22 -3.86 0.37 0.71
CA CYS A 22 -2.51 -0.08 1.02
C CYS A 22 -2.10 -1.37 0.28
N SER A 23 -2.96 -1.92 -0.57
CA SER A 23 -2.63 -3.11 -1.34
C SER A 23 -1.43 -2.85 -2.25
N LEU A 24 -0.65 -3.89 -2.52
CA LEU A 24 0.51 -3.78 -3.39
C LEU A 24 0.13 -3.28 -4.79
N GLY A 25 -1.00 -3.76 -5.31
CA GLY A 25 -1.54 -3.31 -6.60
C GLY A 25 -1.84 -1.82 -6.59
N SER A 26 -2.66 -1.35 -5.64
CA SER A 26 -3.03 0.07 -5.55
C SER A 26 -1.81 0.97 -5.31
N SER A 27 -0.92 0.58 -4.41
CA SER A 27 0.28 1.38 -4.10
C SER A 27 1.26 1.43 -5.28
N ARG A 28 1.46 0.33 -6.01
CA ARG A 28 2.33 0.28 -7.20
C ARG A 28 1.82 1.19 -8.32
N GLU A 29 0.51 1.34 -8.45
CA GLU A 29 -0.10 2.12 -9.52
C GLU A 29 -0.04 3.64 -9.30
N LEU A 30 0.29 4.11 -8.11
CA LEU A 30 0.46 5.54 -7.83
C LEU A 30 1.62 6.13 -8.64
N GLU A 31 1.40 7.27 -9.30
CA GLU A 31 2.40 7.94 -10.15
C GLU A 31 3.72 8.23 -9.43
N VAL A 32 3.64 8.62 -8.14
CA VAL A 32 4.81 8.86 -7.29
C VAL A 32 5.68 7.61 -7.11
N ASN A 33 5.07 6.42 -7.18
CA ASN A 33 5.77 5.15 -7.05
C ASN A 33 6.29 4.62 -8.38
N LYS A 34 5.76 5.08 -9.52
CA LYS A 34 6.27 4.74 -10.86
C LYS A 34 7.43 5.62 -11.30
N THR A 35 7.35 6.91 -11.01
CA THR A 35 8.26 7.93 -11.59
C THR A 35 9.07 8.69 -10.55
N GLY A 36 8.64 8.67 -9.29
CA GLY A 36 9.30 9.42 -8.21
C GLY A 36 10.63 8.82 -7.75
N ARG A 37 11.37 9.60 -6.97
CA ARG A 37 12.55 9.16 -6.22
C ARG A 37 12.38 9.46 -4.75
N SER A 38 12.90 8.58 -3.91
CA SER A 38 12.99 8.77 -2.47
C SER A 38 14.01 9.85 -2.12
N PHE A 39 14.01 10.28 -0.86
CA PHE A 39 15.00 11.22 -0.34
C PHE A 39 16.45 10.72 -0.51
N ALA A 40 16.67 9.40 -0.47
CA ALA A 40 17.97 8.77 -0.73
C ALA A 40 18.34 8.73 -2.23
N GLY A 41 17.52 9.30 -3.11
CA GLY A 41 17.72 9.29 -4.54
C GLY A 41 17.42 7.94 -5.20
N ILE A 42 16.78 6.98 -4.52
CA ILE A 42 16.39 5.69 -5.12
C ILE A 42 15.06 5.86 -5.84
N GLU A 43 14.94 5.34 -7.08
CA GLU A 43 13.67 5.33 -7.82
C GLU A 43 12.61 4.53 -7.07
N ASN A 44 11.43 5.12 -6.83
CA ASN A 44 10.41 4.48 -6.00
C ASN A 44 9.91 3.15 -6.59
N LYS A 45 9.96 2.99 -7.91
CA LYS A 45 9.56 1.75 -8.60
C LYS A 45 10.37 0.53 -8.13
N SER A 46 11.58 0.72 -7.60
CA SER A 46 12.40 -0.39 -7.10
C SER A 46 11.82 -1.05 -5.84
N TYR A 47 10.95 -0.36 -5.10
CA TYR A 47 10.28 -0.93 -3.93
C TYR A 47 9.10 -1.85 -4.29
N PHE A 48 8.64 -1.84 -5.54
CA PHE A 48 7.44 -2.56 -5.99
C PHE A 48 7.78 -3.61 -7.07
N ARG A 49 8.11 -4.84 -6.65
CA ARG A 49 8.31 -6.01 -7.54
C ARG A 49 6.98 -6.78 -7.76
N LYS A 50 7.02 -8.10 -8.02
CA LYS A 50 5.80 -8.92 -8.15
C LYS A 50 5.02 -8.99 -6.84
N GLY A 51 5.73 -9.16 -5.72
CA GLY A 51 5.14 -9.31 -4.39
C GLY A 51 4.24 -10.53 -4.26
N GLU A 52 4.65 -11.62 -4.92
CA GLU A 52 3.97 -12.91 -4.88
C GLU A 52 4.73 -13.87 -3.96
N VAL A 53 3.98 -14.71 -3.24
CA VAL A 53 4.56 -15.79 -2.44
C VAL A 53 5.14 -16.84 -3.39
N GLY A 54 6.39 -17.26 -3.15
CA GLY A 54 7.06 -18.26 -3.99
C GLY A 54 7.88 -17.68 -5.15
N ASP A 55 8.06 -16.37 -5.23
CA ASP A 55 8.88 -15.69 -6.24
C ASP A 55 10.36 -15.55 -5.81
N TRP A 56 10.90 -16.60 -5.17
CA TRP A 56 12.33 -16.74 -4.82
C TRP A 56 13.12 -17.49 -5.91
#